data_AF-A0A934GVS5-F1
#
_entry.id   AF-A0A934GVS5-F1
#
_cell.length_a   1.000
_cell.length_b   1.000
_cell.length_c   1.000
_cell.angle_alpha   90.00
_cell.angle_beta   90.00
_cell.angle_gamma   90.00
#
_symmetry.space_group_name_H-M   'P 1'
#
loop_
_entity.id
_entity.type
_entity.pdbx_description
1 polymer ?
#
loop_
_entity_poly.entity_id
_entity_poly.type
_entity_poly.pdbx_seq_one_letter_code
_entity_poly.pdbx_strand_id
1 'polypeptide(L)'
;MQSEATSSKQWHVANWGLLGWLETAVKGIGILLGFVAFVDSLGADKFIIGDNPHLAAVILLGLLTLGMAAPLGLRYIQKEVISMAYAVFNFLGHAALLIGLLRQPDQETYVILFGAAYIIGEVIKQRFLTTTGYTEAGQSTKAMLNFSRGVIAVYALLIMLVLI
;
A
#
# COMPACT_ATOMS: atom_id res chain seq x y z
N MET A 1 42.20 7.44 13.87
CA MET A 1 40.98 6.98 13.18
C MET A 1 40.34 5.90 14.02
N GLN A 2 39.38 6.25 14.86
CA GLN A 2 38.55 5.27 15.57
C GLN A 2 37.50 4.78 14.57
N SER A 3 37.49 3.47 14.29
CA SER A 3 36.43 2.83 13.51
C SER A 3 35.14 2.93 14.33
N GLU A 4 34.17 3.72 13.86
CA GLU A 4 32.81 3.63 14.36
C GLU A 4 32.31 2.22 14.09
N ALA A 5 32.29 1.39 15.13
CA ALA A 5 31.64 0.10 15.08
C ALA A 5 30.17 0.36 14.78
N THR A 6 29.73 0.02 13.57
CA THR A 6 28.32 0.04 13.19
C THR A 6 27.59 -0.96 14.07
N SER A 7 27.05 -0.50 15.20
CA SER A 7 26.09 -1.24 16.02
C SER A 7 24.98 -1.70 15.09
N SER A 8 24.93 -2.99 14.78
CA SER A 8 23.90 -3.56 13.91
C SER A 8 22.55 -3.38 14.59
N LYS A 9 21.62 -2.65 13.95
CA LYS A 9 20.24 -2.54 14.45
C LYS A 9 19.63 -3.94 14.50
N GLN A 10 19.15 -4.34 15.67
CA GLN A 10 18.44 -5.60 15.87
C GLN A 10 16.96 -5.47 15.46
N TRP A 11 16.36 -6.59 15.08
CA TRP A 11 14.92 -6.65 14.84
C TRP A 11 14.14 -6.36 16.12
N HIS A 12 13.13 -5.52 16.03
CA HIS A 12 12.30 -5.10 17.15
C HIS A 12 10.83 -5.02 16.76
N VAL A 13 9.97 -5.00 17.77
CA VAL A 13 8.54 -4.73 17.65
C VAL A 13 8.30 -3.32 18.20
N ALA A 14 7.85 -2.41 17.34
CA ALA A 14 7.55 -1.04 17.75
C ALA A 14 6.19 -0.97 18.49
N ASN A 15 5.95 0.14 19.19
CA ASN A 15 4.68 0.43 19.84
C ASN A 15 3.86 1.42 18.99
N TRP A 16 2.83 0.93 18.29
CA TRP A 16 2.12 1.65 17.24
C TRP A 16 0.93 2.50 17.72
N GLY A 17 0.56 2.38 19.00
CA GLY A 17 -0.66 3.00 19.53
C GLY A 17 -1.94 2.58 18.81
N LEU A 18 -3.09 3.07 19.26
CA LEU A 18 -4.39 2.66 18.70
C LEU A 18 -4.55 3.05 17.23
N LEU A 19 -4.14 4.27 16.86
CA LEU A 19 -4.32 4.77 15.49
C LEU A 19 -3.42 4.06 14.47
N GLY A 20 -2.20 3.65 14.86
CA GLY A 20 -1.33 2.86 13.98
C GLY A 20 -1.91 1.47 13.70
N TRP A 21 -2.50 0.83 14.72
CA TRP A 21 -3.23 -0.43 14.53
C TRP A 21 -4.48 -0.27 13.68
N LEU A 22 -5.24 0.82 13.87
CA LEU A 22 -6.44 1.09 13.08
C LEU A 22 -6.11 1.34 11.60
N GLU A 23 -5.08 2.13 11.29
CA GLU A 23 -4.58 2.29 9.92
C GLU A 23 -4.22 0.93 9.31
N THR A 24 -3.44 0.13 10.05
CA THR A 24 -2.98 -1.19 9.61
C THR A 24 -4.15 -2.13 9.33
N ALA A 25 -5.15 -2.16 10.20
CA ALA A 25 -6.34 -3.00 10.03
C ALA A 25 -7.15 -2.60 8.80
N VAL A 26 -7.42 -1.30 8.61
CA VAL A 26 -8.19 -0.80 7.48
C VAL A 26 -7.48 -1.11 6.16
N LYS A 27 -6.17 -0.84 6.06
CA LYS A 27 -5.42 -1.20 4.85
C LYS A 27 -5.27 -2.70 4.69
N GLY A 28 -5.24 -3.46 5.78
CA GLY A 28 -5.30 -4.91 5.80
C GLY A 28 -6.55 -5.46 5.10
N ILE A 29 -7.71 -4.83 5.28
CA ILE A 29 -8.93 -5.17 4.52
C ILE A 29 -8.70 -4.96 3.02
N GLY A 30 -8.08 -3.85 2.62
CA GLY A 30 -7.68 -3.60 1.23
C GLY A 30 -6.79 -4.73 0.69
N ILE A 31 -5.74 -5.09 1.43
CA ILE A 31 -4.83 -6.18 1.06
C ILE A 31 -5.59 -7.50 0.85
N LEU A 32 -6.51 -7.84 1.76
CA LEU A 32 -7.34 -9.04 1.63
C LEU A 32 -8.21 -9.00 0.37
N LEU A 33 -8.81 -7.85 0.05
CA LEU A 33 -9.59 -7.68 -1.19
C LEU A 33 -8.73 -7.89 -2.44
N GLY A 34 -7.46 -7.45 -2.42
CA GLY A 34 -6.53 -7.73 -3.51
C GLY A 34 -6.27 -9.23 -3.69
N PHE A 35 -6.15 -9.99 -2.60
CA PHE A 35 -6.05 -11.45 -2.67
C PHE A 35 -7.34 -12.11 -3.14
N VAL A 36 -8.50 -11.63 -2.70
CA VAL A 36 -9.80 -12.16 -3.15
C VAL A 36 -9.98 -11.93 -4.65
N ALA A 37 -9.67 -10.74 -5.17
CA ALA A 37 -9.68 -10.46 -6.61
C ALA A 37 -8.82 -11.44 -7.40
N PHE A 38 -7.60 -11.71 -6.92
CA PHE A 38 -6.73 -12.70 -7.52
C PHE A 38 -7.35 -14.10 -7.52
N VAL A 39 -7.88 -14.57 -6.38
CA VAL A 39 -8.49 -15.90 -6.24
C VAL A 39 -9.69 -16.04 -7.17
N ASP A 40 -10.57 -15.04 -7.23
CA ASP A 40 -11.75 -15.06 -8.09
C ASP A 40 -11.35 -15.08 -9.58
N SER A 41 -10.24 -14.42 -9.93
CA SER A 41 -9.71 -14.41 -11.30
C SER A 41 -9.03 -15.71 -11.74
N LEU A 42 -8.82 -16.69 -10.84
CA LEU A 42 -8.09 -17.93 -11.17
C LEU A 42 -8.79 -18.77 -12.23
N GLY A 43 -10.11 -18.62 -12.40
CA GLY A 43 -10.89 -19.28 -13.46
C GLY A 43 -10.72 -18.68 -14.85
N ALA A 44 -10.08 -17.50 -14.98
CA ALA A 44 -9.84 -16.88 -16.28
C ALA A 44 -8.55 -17.41 -16.92
N ASP A 45 -8.62 -17.83 -18.18
CA ASP A 45 -7.51 -18.52 -18.86
C ASP A 45 -6.44 -17.58 -19.45
N LYS A 46 -6.69 -16.27 -19.48
CA LYS A 46 -5.85 -15.30 -20.21
C LYS A 46 -5.61 -14.03 -19.41
N PHE A 47 -4.46 -13.41 -19.69
CA PHE A 47 -4.18 -12.03 -19.31
C PHE A 47 -4.65 -11.10 -20.43
N ILE A 48 -5.47 -10.11 -20.07
CA ILE A 48 -6.00 -9.08 -20.95
C ILE A 48 -5.22 -7.79 -20.67
N ILE A 49 -4.28 -7.48 -21.55
CA ILE A 49 -3.46 -6.26 -21.44
C ILE A 49 -3.95 -5.21 -22.46
N GLY A 50 -3.80 -5.48 -23.76
CA GLY A 50 -4.09 -4.50 -24.82
C GLY A 50 -5.56 -4.11 -24.93
N ASP A 51 -6.47 -5.08 -24.78
CA ASP A 51 -7.93 -4.88 -24.88
C ASP A 51 -8.60 -4.67 -23.51
N ASN A 52 -7.82 -4.37 -22.47
CA ASN A 52 -8.38 -4.17 -21.13
C ASN A 52 -9.16 -2.85 -21.08
N PRO A 53 -10.47 -2.85 -20.77
CA PRO A 53 -11.26 -1.62 -20.70
C PRO A 53 -10.72 -0.63 -19.65
N HIS A 54 -10.01 -1.15 -18.64
CA HIS A 54 -9.42 -0.36 -17.56
C HIS A 54 -7.89 -0.25 -17.69
N LEU A 55 -7.35 -0.22 -18.92
CA LEU A 55 -5.89 -0.17 -19.16
C LEU A 55 -5.19 0.96 -18.39
N ALA A 56 -5.79 2.14 -18.30
CA ALA A 56 -5.23 3.25 -17.53
C ALA A 56 -5.13 2.92 -16.03
N ALA A 57 -6.16 2.29 -15.45
CA ALA A 57 -6.16 1.83 -14.06
C ALA A 57 -5.13 0.71 -13.84
N VAL A 58 -5.00 -0.23 -14.79
CA VAL A 58 -3.97 -1.28 -14.79
C VAL A 58 -2.56 -0.67 -14.77
N ILE A 59 -2.28 0.32 -15.62
CA ILE A 59 -0.99 1.00 -15.65
C ILE A 59 -0.71 1.69 -14.31
N LEU A 60 -1.68 2.44 -13.77
CA LEU A 60 -1.53 3.12 -12.49
C LEU A 60 -1.31 2.13 -11.34
N LEU A 61 -2.07 1.03 -11.31
CA LEU A 61 -1.94 -0.02 -10.30
C LEU A 61 -0.61 -0.76 -10.43
N GLY A 62 -0.10 -0.96 -11.65
CA GLY A 62 1.25 -1.44 -11.91
C GLY A 62 2.32 -0.53 -11.32
N LEU A 63 2.21 0.78 -11.55
CA LEU A 63 3.12 1.78 -10.97
C LEU A 63 3.03 1.81 -9.43
N LEU A 64 1.83 1.73 -8.85
CA LEU A 64 1.63 1.63 -7.41
C LEU A 64 2.31 0.37 -6.84
N THR A 65 2.14 -0.77 -7.50
CA THR A 65 2.75 -2.05 -7.10
C THR A 65 4.27 -1.96 -7.10
N LEU A 66 4.87 -1.40 -8.16
CA LEU A 66 6.32 -1.16 -8.23
C LEU A 66 6.77 -0.19 -7.14
N GLY A 67 5.99 0.87 -6.89
CA GLY A 67 6.26 1.84 -5.82
C GLY A 67 6.31 1.22 -4.43
N MET A 68 5.61 0.09 -4.19
CA MET A 68 5.65 -0.64 -2.91
C MET A 68 6.99 -1.34 -2.63
N ALA A 69 7.90 -1.43 -3.61
CA ALA A 69 9.25 -1.94 -3.37
C ALA A 69 10.07 -1.02 -2.45
N ALA A 70 9.87 0.30 -2.53
CA ALA A 70 10.61 1.25 -1.69
C ALA A 70 10.30 1.09 -0.18
N PRO A 71 9.02 0.99 0.25
CA PRO A 71 8.67 0.63 1.63
C PRO A 71 9.33 -0.66 2.13
N LEU A 72 9.43 -1.72 1.31
CA LEU A 72 10.10 -2.97 1.72
C LEU A 72 11.55 -2.73 2.13
N GLY A 73 12.31 -2.01 1.30
CA GLY A 73 13.70 -1.65 1.60
C GLY A 73 13.82 -0.80 2.86
N LEU A 74 12.95 0.20 3.01
CA LEU A 74 12.93 1.06 4.19
C LEU A 74 12.66 0.26 5.48
N ARG A 75 11.64 -0.61 5.47
CA ARG A 75 11.30 -1.45 6.64
C ARG A 75 12.40 -2.47 6.95
N TYR A 76 13.11 -2.97 5.93
CA TYR A 76 14.26 -3.85 6.13
C TYR A 76 15.41 -3.15 6.87
N ILE A 77 15.69 -1.90 6.51
CA ILE A 77 16.72 -1.06 7.15
C ILE A 77 16.31 -0.71 8.59
N GLN A 78 15.02 -0.44 8.81
CA GLN A 78 14.50 -0.10 10.13
C GLN A 78 14.43 -1.29 11.09
N LYS A 79 14.41 -2.53 10.57
CA LYS A 79 14.37 -3.76 11.36
C LYS A 79 13.15 -3.82 12.27
N GLU A 80 11.99 -3.38 11.79
CA GLU A 80 10.74 -3.45 12.55
C GLU A 80 9.84 -4.56 11.98
N VAL A 81 9.48 -5.52 12.83
CA VAL A 81 8.90 -6.80 12.41
C VAL A 81 7.50 -6.62 11.81
N ILE A 82 6.64 -5.83 12.45
CA ILE A 82 5.24 -5.66 12.04
C ILE A 82 5.15 -4.91 10.72
N SER A 83 5.91 -3.82 10.58
CA SER A 83 6.04 -3.00 9.38
C SER A 83 6.56 -3.81 8.23
N MET A 84 7.54 -4.69 8.48
CA MET A 84 8.09 -5.55 7.45
C MET A 84 7.03 -6.54 6.96
N ALA A 85 6.36 -7.24 7.89
CA ALA A 85 5.27 -8.16 7.53
C ALA A 85 4.17 -7.43 6.75
N TYR A 86 3.72 -6.27 7.26
CA TYR A 86 2.75 -5.41 6.58
C TYR A 86 3.24 -5.02 5.19
N ALA A 87 4.48 -4.57 5.01
CA ALA A 87 5.02 -4.15 3.72
C ALA A 87 5.04 -5.30 2.70
N VAL A 88 5.36 -6.52 3.14
CA VAL A 88 5.31 -7.74 2.29
C VAL A 88 3.88 -8.02 1.86
N PHE A 89 2.94 -8.11 2.78
CA PHE A 89 1.54 -8.35 2.45
C PHE A 89 0.94 -7.22 1.61
N ASN A 90 1.35 -5.98 1.86
CA ASN A 90 0.93 -4.81 1.12
C ASN A 90 1.41 -4.88 -0.34
N PHE A 91 2.68 -5.24 -0.57
CA PHE A 91 3.21 -5.47 -1.92
C PHE A 91 2.45 -6.60 -2.63
N LEU A 92 2.28 -7.75 -1.96
CA LEU A 92 1.58 -8.90 -2.52
C LEU A 92 0.11 -8.62 -2.80
N GLY A 93 -0.58 -7.88 -1.94
CA GLY A 93 -1.99 -7.49 -2.14
C GLY A 93 -2.18 -6.58 -3.36
N HIS A 94 -1.26 -5.64 -3.59
CA HIS A 94 -1.26 -4.82 -4.82
C HIS A 94 -1.00 -5.67 -6.07
N ALA A 95 0.00 -6.54 -6.01
CA ALA A 95 0.32 -7.44 -7.14
C ALA A 95 -0.84 -8.40 -7.43
N ALA A 96 -1.48 -8.93 -6.39
CA ALA A 96 -2.66 -9.80 -6.49
C ALA A 96 -3.83 -9.06 -7.16
N LEU A 97 -4.14 -7.83 -6.71
CA LEU A 97 -5.17 -7.02 -7.34
C LEU A 97 -4.85 -6.70 -8.81
N LEU A 98 -3.59 -6.37 -9.11
CA LEU A 98 -3.14 -6.11 -10.48
C LEU A 98 -3.33 -7.33 -11.38
N ILE A 99 -2.94 -8.50 -10.91
CA ILE A 99 -3.12 -9.76 -11.65
C ILE A 99 -4.62 -10.07 -11.80
N GLY A 100 -5.41 -9.86 -10.75
CA GLY A 100 -6.87 -10.02 -10.77
C GLY A 100 -7.50 -9.18 -11.88
N LEU A 101 -7.22 -7.87 -11.90
CA LEU A 101 -7.76 -6.95 -12.89
C LEU A 101 -7.26 -7.23 -14.32
N LEU A 102 -6.03 -7.73 -14.47
CA LEU A 102 -5.50 -8.16 -15.77
C LEU A 102 -6.16 -9.44 -16.27
N ARG A 103 -6.58 -10.35 -15.40
CA ARG A 103 -7.21 -11.63 -15.77
C ARG A 103 -8.72 -11.51 -15.94
N GLN A 104 -9.36 -10.67 -15.13
CA GLN A 104 -10.81 -10.48 -15.10
C GLN A 104 -11.14 -8.98 -14.93
N PRO A 105 -11.27 -8.22 -16.03
CA PRO A 105 -11.45 -6.77 -15.98
C PRO A 105 -12.76 -6.30 -15.31
N ASP A 106 -13.81 -7.11 -15.32
CA ASP A 106 -15.13 -6.86 -14.70
C ASP A 106 -15.15 -6.96 -13.16
N GLN A 107 -13.97 -6.89 -12.54
CA GLN A 107 -13.79 -6.91 -11.08
C GLN A 107 -13.53 -5.52 -10.49
N GLU A 108 -14.10 -4.45 -11.09
CA GLU A 108 -13.89 -3.07 -10.66
C GLU A 108 -14.23 -2.84 -9.18
N THR A 109 -15.19 -3.60 -8.65
CA THR A 109 -15.60 -3.52 -7.23
C THR A 109 -14.43 -3.76 -6.28
N TYR A 110 -13.56 -4.73 -6.58
CA TYR A 110 -12.38 -4.97 -5.73
C TYR A 110 -11.39 -3.81 -5.78
N VAL A 111 -11.19 -3.20 -6.95
CA VAL A 111 -10.32 -2.03 -7.11
C VAL A 111 -10.88 -0.83 -6.34
N ILE A 112 -12.19 -0.61 -6.40
CA ILE A 112 -12.87 0.49 -5.70
C ILE A 112 -12.73 0.31 -4.18
N LEU A 113 -13.07 -0.87 -3.66
CA LEU A 113 -13.01 -1.15 -2.22
C LEU A 113 -11.58 -1.13 -1.70
N PHE A 114 -10.63 -1.64 -2.49
CA PHE A 114 -9.20 -1.52 -2.20
C PHE A 114 -8.78 -0.05 -2.10
N GLY A 115 -9.04 0.75 -3.13
CA GLY A 115 -8.70 2.17 -3.14
C GLY A 115 -9.33 2.93 -1.96
N ALA A 116 -10.61 2.66 -1.66
CA ALA A 116 -11.32 3.27 -0.55
C ALA A 116 -10.67 2.93 0.80
N ALA A 117 -10.31 1.66 1.02
CA ALA A 117 -9.61 1.23 2.23
C ALA A 117 -8.27 1.97 2.39
N TYR A 118 -7.49 2.13 1.32
CA TYR A 118 -6.22 2.88 1.39
C TYR A 118 -6.43 4.37 1.67
N ILE A 119 -7.43 4.99 1.06
CA ILE A 119 -7.79 6.40 1.34
C ILE A 119 -8.17 6.57 2.81
N ILE A 120 -9.04 5.71 3.35
CA ILE A 120 -9.45 5.77 4.77
C ILE A 120 -8.24 5.56 5.68
N GLY A 121 -7.37 4.59 5.35
CA GLY A 121 -6.12 4.36 6.07
C GLY A 121 -5.20 5.59 6.09
N GLU A 122 -5.04 6.27 4.96
CA GLU A 122 -4.26 7.51 4.90
C GLU A 122 -4.91 8.66 5.68
N VAL A 123 -6.25 8.76 5.72
CA VAL A 123 -6.94 9.74 6.58
C VAL A 123 -6.66 9.46 8.07
N ILE A 124 -6.72 8.19 8.49
CA ILE A 124 -6.36 7.77 9.86
C ILE A 124 -4.90 8.13 10.16
N LYS A 125 -3.99 7.86 9.22
CA LYS A 125 -2.58 8.21 9.33
C LYS A 125 -2.38 9.72 9.50
N GLN A 126 -3.08 10.55 8.73
CA GLN A 126 -2.99 12.01 8.89
C GLN A 126 -3.47 12.45 10.27
N ARG A 127 -4.53 11.83 10.80
CA ARG A 127 -4.99 12.09 12.17
C ARG A 127 -3.92 11.69 13.20
N PHE A 128 -3.27 10.54 13.03
CA PHE A 128 -2.14 10.13 13.87
C PHE A 128 -0.97 11.13 13.81
N LEU A 129 -0.54 11.51 12.61
CA LEU A 129 0.58 12.44 12.40
C LEU A 129 0.30 13.81 13.02
N THR A 130 -0.91 14.34 12.83
CA THR A 130 -1.30 15.66 13.37
C THR A 130 -1.46 15.67 14.88
N THR A 131 -1.85 14.55 15.50
CA THR A 131 -2.07 14.46 16.95
C THR A 131 -0.80 14.13 17.74
N THR A 132 0.12 13.37 17.15
CA THR A 132 1.33 12.93 17.85
C THR A 132 2.57 13.74 17.48
N GLY A 133 2.55 14.46 16.35
CA GLY A 133 3.75 15.11 15.82
C GLY A 133 4.82 14.10 15.37
N TYR A 134 4.44 12.86 15.10
CA TYR A 134 5.36 11.80 14.72
C TYR A 134 6.19 12.17 13.48
N THR A 135 7.46 11.75 13.52
CA THR A 135 8.46 11.95 12.46
C THR A 135 9.25 10.66 12.28
N GLU A 136 9.61 10.32 11.04
CA GLU A 136 10.32 9.08 10.73
C GLU A 136 11.33 9.30 9.60
N ALA A 137 12.47 8.61 9.66
CA ALA A 137 13.48 8.58 8.59
C ALA A 137 13.94 9.98 8.11
N GLY A 138 14.08 10.93 9.05
CA GLY A 138 14.48 12.31 8.74
C GLY A 138 13.38 13.17 8.10
N GLN A 139 12.16 12.66 7.96
CA GLN A 139 11.03 13.42 7.44
C GLN A 139 10.32 14.20 8.54
N SER A 140 9.98 15.45 8.24
CA SER A 140 9.08 16.24 9.09
C SER A 140 7.64 15.74 8.97
N THR A 141 6.83 15.96 10.01
CA THR A 141 5.39 15.65 9.99
C THR A 141 4.69 16.29 8.78
N LYS A 142 5.08 17.53 8.41
CA LYS A 142 4.55 18.22 7.23
C LYS A 142 4.86 17.48 5.92
N ALA A 143 6.08 16.98 5.76
CA ALA A 143 6.45 16.20 4.58
C ALA A 143 5.66 14.89 4.51
N MET A 144 5.52 14.18 5.64
CA MET A 144 4.74 12.94 5.72
C MET A 144 3.25 13.16 5.43
N LEU A 145 2.67 14.28 5.90
CA LEU A 145 1.30 14.67 5.60
C LEU A 145 1.09 14.96 4.10
N ASN A 146 2.03 15.69 3.48
CA ASN A 146 1.97 15.97 2.04
C ASN A 146 2.09 14.69 1.21
N PHE A 147 2.99 13.79 1.59
CA PHE A 147 3.10 12.47 0.97
C PHE A 147 1.78 11.69 1.11
N SER A 148 1.21 11.63 2.31
CA SER A 148 -0.09 10.97 2.56
C SER A 148 -1.22 11.53 1.70
N ARG A 149 -1.29 12.85 1.51
CA ARG A 149 -2.27 13.49 0.61
C ARG A 149 -2.05 13.11 -0.86
N GLY A 150 -0.79 13.02 -1.29
CA GLY A 150 -0.44 12.50 -2.61
C GLY A 150 -0.92 11.07 -2.81
N VAL A 151 -0.72 10.21 -1.80
CA VAL A 151 -1.21 8.82 -1.81
C VAL A 151 -2.74 8.78 -1.93
N ILE A 152 -3.47 9.60 -1.16
CA ILE A 152 -4.93 9.73 -1.28
C ILE A 152 -5.33 10.11 -2.70
N ALA A 153 -4.69 11.14 -3.28
CA ALA A 153 -5.00 11.60 -4.63
C ALA A 153 -4.77 10.50 -5.68
N VAL A 154 -3.71 9.71 -5.54
CA VAL A 154 -3.42 8.60 -6.46
C VAL A 154 -4.45 7.47 -6.33
N TYR A 155 -4.88 7.09 -5.13
CA TYR A 155 -5.94 6.09 -4.98
C TYR A 155 -7.31 6.61 -5.42
N ALA A 156 -7.61 7.90 -5.22
CA ALA A 156 -8.82 8.51 -5.75
C ALA A 156 -8.81 8.48 -7.29
N LEU A 157 -7.66 8.78 -7.91
CA LEU A 157 -7.48 8.64 -9.36
C LEU A 157 -7.68 7.20 -9.82
N LEU A 158 -7.13 6.21 -9.10
CA LEU A 158 -7.33 4.79 -9.42
C LEU A 158 -8.82 4.43 -9.44
N ILE A 159 -9.59 4.85 -8.44
CA ILE A 159 -11.05 4.64 -8.38
C ILE A 159 -11.73 5.31 -9.57
N MET A 160 -11.38 6.56 -9.88
CA MET A 160 -11.96 7.26 -11.02
C MET A 160 -11.67 6.56 -12.35
N LEU A 161 -10.45 6.05 -12.55
CA LEU A 161 -10.05 5.37 -13.78
C LEU A 161 -10.75 4.03 -14.02
N VAL A 162 -11.26 3.38 -12.98
CA VAL A 162 -12.01 2.11 -13.13
C VAL A 162 -13.52 2.35 -13.32
N LEU A 163 -14.00 3.57 -13.03
CA LEU A 163 -15.41 3.95 -13.16
C LEU A 163 -15.76 4.58 -14.51
N ILE A 164 -14.76 4.96 -15.31
CA ILE A 164 -14.91 5.55 -16.64
C ILE A 164 -14.61 4.53 -17.73
#